data_AF-A0A835N4P5-F1
#
_entry.id   AF-A0A835N4P5-F1
#
_cell.length_a   1.000
_cell.length_b   1.000
_cell.length_c   1.000
_cell.angle_alpha   90.00
_cell.angle_beta   90.00
_cell.angle_gamma   90.00
#
_symmetry.space_group_name_H-M   'P 1'
#
loop_
_entity.id
_entity.type
_entity.pdbx_description
1 polymer ?
#
loop_
_entity_poly.entity_id
_entity_poly.type
_entity_poly.pdbx_seq_one_letter_code
_entity_poly.pdbx_strand_id
1 'polypeptide(L)'
;MTEAVIRNKPGMASVKDMPILQDGPPPGGFAPVRFARRIPNKGPSAMAIFLAAFGAFSYGMYQVGQGNKVRRLKKFRNTLHGTLELTYFDCGVDRIGEKVKGCSCERASVLLRQSKLHKGHVINCGFVFKPFAFFRALKEEKYAARRAILPLLQAEEDERFVKEWNKYLEYEAEVMKDVPGWKVGQSVYNSGRWMPPATGELRPEVW
;
A
#
# COMPACT_ATOMS: atom_id res chain seq x y z
N MET A 1 87.70 -50.55 -5.60
CA MET A 1 88.15 -50.01 -6.91
C MET A 1 87.36 -50.62 -8.08
N THR A 2 86.06 -50.89 -7.94
CA THR A 2 85.21 -51.48 -9.01
C THR A 2 84.34 -50.45 -9.71
N GLU A 3 84.05 -49.30 -9.06
CA GLU A 3 83.19 -48.26 -9.64
C GLU A 3 83.78 -47.64 -10.92
N ALA A 4 85.11 -47.54 -11.01
CA ALA A 4 85.79 -47.09 -12.22
C ALA A 4 85.47 -48.02 -13.40
N VAL A 5 85.45 -49.33 -13.18
CA VAL A 5 85.17 -50.32 -14.24
C VAL A 5 83.72 -50.23 -14.74
N ILE A 6 82.77 -49.97 -13.82
CA ILE A 6 81.33 -49.98 -14.10
C ILE A 6 80.87 -48.70 -14.82
N ARG A 7 81.36 -47.52 -14.42
CA ARG A 7 80.97 -46.22 -14.99
C ARG A 7 81.88 -45.74 -16.12
N ASN A 8 82.77 -46.60 -16.61
CA ASN A 8 83.80 -46.29 -17.60
C ASN A 8 83.26 -45.53 -18.83
N LYS A 9 83.96 -44.46 -19.22
CA LYS A 9 83.78 -43.76 -20.51
C LYS A 9 85.04 -43.98 -21.36
N PRO A 10 84.92 -44.33 -22.66
CA PRO A 10 86.09 -44.54 -23.50
C PRO A 10 86.94 -43.26 -23.58
N GLY A 11 88.24 -43.37 -23.28
CA GLY A 11 89.19 -42.25 -23.32
C GLY A 11 89.43 -41.50 -22.01
N MET A 12 88.98 -42.00 -20.85
CA MET A 12 89.29 -41.38 -19.55
C MET A 12 90.77 -41.60 -19.15
N ALA A 13 91.47 -40.51 -18.80
CA ALA A 13 92.88 -40.55 -18.36
C ALA A 13 93.03 -40.65 -16.83
N SER A 14 91.99 -40.26 -16.08
CA SER A 14 91.99 -40.23 -14.61
C SER A 14 90.61 -40.57 -14.04
N VAL A 15 90.58 -41.06 -12.80
CA VAL A 15 89.34 -41.41 -12.07
C VAL A 15 88.43 -40.19 -11.86
N LYS A 16 88.97 -38.96 -11.90
CA LYS A 16 88.20 -37.71 -11.74
C LYS A 16 87.25 -37.42 -12.90
N ASP A 17 87.50 -37.98 -14.08
CA ASP A 17 86.71 -37.74 -15.30
C ASP A 17 85.56 -38.74 -15.51
N MET A 18 85.25 -39.51 -14.47
CA MET A 18 84.18 -40.50 -14.49
C MET A 18 82.82 -39.80 -14.69
N PRO A 19 81.96 -40.29 -15.61
CA PRO A 19 80.66 -39.69 -15.84
C PRO A 19 79.76 -39.84 -14.60
N ILE A 20 79.25 -38.73 -14.11
CA ILE A 20 78.25 -38.66 -13.05
C ILE A 20 77.01 -38.02 -13.66
N LEU A 21 75.98 -38.83 -13.90
CA LEU A 21 74.67 -38.34 -14.33
C LEU A 21 73.78 -38.28 -13.09
N GLN A 22 73.70 -37.09 -12.50
CA GLN A 22 72.83 -36.80 -11.35
C GLN A 22 71.52 -36.20 -11.84
N ASP A 23 70.41 -36.62 -11.22
CA ASP A 23 69.13 -35.97 -11.45
C ASP A 23 69.18 -34.56 -10.86
N GLY A 24 69.18 -33.57 -11.75
CA GLY A 24 69.26 -32.16 -11.41
C GLY A 24 68.20 -31.36 -12.15
N PRO A 25 67.93 -30.12 -11.72
CA PRO A 25 67.12 -29.22 -12.53
C PRO A 25 67.77 -29.03 -13.90
N PRO A 26 66.98 -28.85 -14.96
CA PRO A 26 67.52 -28.56 -16.28
C PRO A 26 68.38 -27.29 -16.22
N PRO A 27 69.41 -27.16 -17.07
CA PRO A 27 70.20 -25.93 -17.16
C PRO A 27 69.26 -24.76 -17.53
N GLY A 28 69.01 -23.86 -16.58
CA GLY A 28 68.02 -22.78 -16.68
C GLY A 28 66.91 -22.80 -15.62
N GLY A 29 66.80 -23.88 -14.82
CA GLY A 29 65.85 -24.00 -13.71
C GLY A 29 64.39 -24.22 -14.15
N PHE A 30 63.49 -24.30 -13.18
CA PHE A 30 62.04 -24.43 -13.44
C PHE A 30 61.38 -23.06 -13.63
N ALA A 31 60.23 -23.05 -14.30
CA ALA A 31 59.41 -21.85 -14.42
C ALA A 31 59.05 -21.28 -13.04
N PRO A 32 59.00 -19.95 -12.87
CA PRO A 32 58.75 -19.34 -11.57
C PRO A 32 57.32 -19.66 -11.10
N VAL A 33 57.22 -20.43 -10.03
CA VAL A 33 55.94 -20.78 -9.39
C VAL A 33 55.39 -19.54 -8.68
N ARG A 34 54.15 -19.18 -9.00
CA ARG A 34 53.48 -18.03 -8.36
C ARG A 34 52.92 -18.45 -7.00
N PHE A 35 53.62 -18.09 -5.93
CA PHE A 35 53.21 -18.41 -4.56
C PHE A 35 52.33 -17.32 -3.91
N ALA A 36 52.32 -16.10 -4.45
CA ALA A 36 51.59 -14.98 -3.87
C ALA A 36 50.08 -15.02 -4.20
N ARG A 37 49.25 -14.78 -3.17
CA ARG A 37 47.79 -14.63 -3.32
C ARG A 37 47.46 -13.34 -4.07
N ARG A 38 46.87 -13.45 -5.26
CA ARG A 38 46.41 -12.31 -6.07
C ARG A 38 44.90 -12.37 -6.25
N ILE A 39 44.17 -11.80 -5.29
CA ILE A 39 42.72 -11.64 -5.41
C ILE A 39 42.45 -10.32 -6.13
N PRO A 40 41.76 -10.34 -7.28
CA PRO A 40 41.39 -9.13 -7.98
C PRO A 40 40.19 -8.46 -7.31
N ASN A 41 40.35 -7.25 -6.78
CA ASN A 41 39.26 -6.44 -6.23
C ASN A 41 38.50 -5.69 -7.33
N LYS A 42 37.87 -6.43 -8.26
CA LYS A 42 37.12 -5.89 -9.41
C LYS A 42 35.67 -5.54 -9.04
N GLY A 43 35.49 -4.69 -8.03
CA GLY A 43 34.17 -4.17 -7.63
C GLY A 43 34.00 -2.69 -7.99
N PRO A 44 32.76 -2.19 -8.12
CA PRO A 44 32.52 -0.76 -8.21
C PRO A 44 33.04 -0.04 -6.97
N SER A 45 33.56 1.17 -7.15
CA SER A 45 34.03 1.98 -6.04
C SER A 45 32.89 2.30 -5.08
N ALA A 46 33.21 2.55 -3.81
CA ALA A 46 32.20 2.88 -2.79
C ALA A 46 31.28 4.02 -3.25
N MET A 47 31.86 5.08 -3.83
CA MET A 47 31.09 6.22 -4.34
C MET A 47 30.15 5.85 -5.50
N ALA A 48 30.56 4.94 -6.39
CA ALA A 48 29.68 4.48 -7.46
C ALA A 48 28.44 3.76 -6.90
N ILE A 49 28.61 2.93 -5.86
CA ILE A 49 27.50 2.25 -5.18
C ILE A 49 26.58 3.26 -4.49
N PHE A 50 27.15 4.23 -3.77
CA PHE A 50 26.36 5.25 -3.06
C PHE A 50 25.53 6.12 -4.02
N LEU A 51 26.13 6.59 -5.12
CA LEU A 51 25.42 7.40 -6.11
C LEU A 51 24.32 6.61 -6.83
N ALA A 52 24.57 5.33 -7.14
CA ALA A 52 23.56 4.47 -7.73
C ALA A 52 22.36 4.27 -6.79
N ALA A 53 22.61 4.00 -5.51
CA ALA A 53 21.56 3.84 -4.50
C ALA A 53 20.76 5.13 -4.30
N PHE A 54 21.44 6.28 -4.15
CA PHE A 54 20.77 7.58 -4.01
C PHE A 54 19.98 7.97 -5.25
N GLY A 55 20.52 7.72 -6.45
CA GLY A 55 19.83 7.96 -7.72
C GLY A 55 18.57 7.11 -7.85
N ALA A 56 18.65 5.81 -7.56
CA ALA A 56 17.50 4.92 -7.59
C ALA A 56 16.43 5.32 -6.56
N PHE A 57 16.85 5.68 -5.34
CA PHE A 57 15.92 6.09 -4.28
C PHE A 57 15.21 7.40 -4.61
N SER A 58 15.97 8.44 -5.01
CA SER A 58 15.41 9.75 -5.37
C SER A 58 14.44 9.64 -6.55
N TYR A 59 14.78 8.87 -7.58
CA TYR A 59 13.91 8.61 -8.71
C TYR A 59 12.66 7.79 -8.34
N GLY A 60 12.82 6.75 -7.51
CA GLY A 60 11.70 5.97 -6.99
C GLY A 60 10.70 6.84 -6.23
N MET A 61 11.21 7.75 -5.39
CA MET A 61 10.37 8.70 -4.64
C MET A 61 9.66 9.71 -5.54
N TYR A 62 10.33 10.17 -6.60
CA TYR A 62 9.70 11.02 -7.61
C TYR A 62 8.53 10.31 -8.30
N GLN A 63 8.72 9.05 -8.73
CA GLN A 63 7.66 8.26 -9.36
C GLN A 63 6.49 7.99 -8.40
N VAL A 64 6.76 7.68 -7.14
CA VAL A 64 5.70 7.51 -6.11
C VAL A 64 4.90 8.81 -5.95
N GLY A 65 5.56 9.97 -5.96
CA GLY A 65 4.93 11.29 -5.91
C GLY A 65 4.00 11.54 -7.10
N GLN A 66 4.46 11.27 -8.33
CA GLN A 66 3.63 11.40 -9.53
C GLN A 66 2.47 10.38 -9.52
N GLY A 67 2.71 9.15 -9.10
CA GLY A 67 1.68 8.13 -8.94
C GLY A 67 0.63 8.51 -7.89
N ASN A 68 1.01 9.16 -6.79
CA ASN A 68 0.08 9.69 -5.79
C ASN A 68 -0.79 10.83 -6.37
N LYS A 69 -0.20 11.75 -7.16
CA LYS A 69 -0.94 12.82 -7.85
C LYS A 69 -1.96 12.24 -8.84
N VAL A 70 -1.53 11.29 -9.68
CA VAL A 70 -2.42 10.62 -10.65
C VAL A 70 -3.53 9.84 -9.95
N ARG A 71 -3.24 9.15 -8.83
CA ARG A 71 -4.28 8.47 -8.02
C ARG A 71 -5.31 9.45 -7.44
N ARG A 72 -4.87 10.62 -6.95
CA ARG A 72 -5.76 11.67 -6.47
C ARG A 72 -6.60 12.28 -7.60
N LEU A 73 -6.01 12.48 -8.78
CA LEU A 73 -6.71 13.03 -9.95
C LEU A 73 -7.69 12.03 -10.58
N LYS A 74 -7.34 10.74 -10.70
CA LYS A 74 -8.26 9.69 -11.16
C LYS A 74 -9.47 9.54 -10.26
N LYS A 75 -9.30 9.69 -8.94
CA LYS A 75 -10.41 9.76 -7.98
C LYS A 75 -11.38 10.88 -8.33
N PHE A 76 -10.91 12.11 -8.55
CA PHE A 76 -11.78 13.22 -8.95
C PHE A 76 -12.45 13.00 -10.32
N ARG A 77 -11.70 12.54 -11.33
CA ARG A 77 -12.21 12.32 -12.69
C ARG A 77 -13.28 11.23 -12.76
N ASN A 78 -13.10 10.10 -12.04
CA ASN A 78 -14.08 9.03 -12.02
C ASN A 78 -15.35 9.42 -11.22
N THR A 79 -15.24 10.39 -10.31
CA THR A 79 -16.41 10.97 -9.64
C THR A 79 -17.17 11.92 -10.57
N LEU A 80 -16.47 12.60 -11.48
CA LEU A 80 -17.07 13.55 -12.45
C LEU A 80 -17.68 12.87 -13.69
N HIS A 81 -17.10 11.76 -14.18
CA HIS A 81 -17.68 11.03 -15.32
C HIS A 81 -18.95 10.23 -14.95
N GLY A 82 -19.16 9.89 -13.67
CA GLY A 82 -20.42 9.30 -13.19
C GLY A 82 -21.54 10.32 -12.96
N THR A 83 -21.23 11.62 -12.95
CA THR A 83 -22.21 12.69 -12.74
C THR A 83 -22.48 13.52 -13.99
N LEU A 84 -21.61 13.47 -15.01
CA LEU A 84 -21.80 14.20 -16.27
C LEU A 84 -22.67 13.48 -17.31
N GLU A 85 -22.91 12.16 -17.20
CA GLU A 85 -23.99 11.50 -17.97
C GLU A 85 -25.37 11.67 -17.32
N LEU A 86 -25.43 12.00 -16.02
CA LEU A 86 -26.70 12.18 -15.28
C LEU A 86 -27.08 13.64 -15.04
N THR A 87 -26.35 14.62 -15.59
CA THR A 87 -26.72 16.05 -15.50
C THR A 87 -27.13 16.66 -16.85
N TYR A 88 -27.27 15.85 -17.90
CA TYR A 88 -27.85 16.27 -19.19
C TYR A 88 -29.21 15.60 -19.51
N PHE A 89 -29.75 14.79 -18.60
CA PHE A 89 -31.03 14.08 -18.77
C PHE A 89 -32.17 14.55 -17.85
N ASP A 90 -31.94 15.53 -16.97
CA ASP A 90 -33.00 16.13 -16.13
C ASP A 90 -33.23 17.62 -16.48
N CYS A 91 -33.57 17.89 -17.74
CA CYS A 91 -34.47 18.99 -18.06
C CYS A 91 -35.71 18.36 -18.66
N GLY A 92 -36.71 18.14 -17.80
CA GLY A 92 -37.98 17.52 -18.15
C GLY A 92 -38.66 18.24 -19.29
N VAL A 93 -39.06 17.47 -20.31
CA VAL A 93 -40.17 17.85 -21.18
C VAL A 93 -41.44 17.53 -20.40
N ASP A 94 -41.91 18.51 -19.62
CA ASP A 94 -43.27 18.48 -19.12
C ASP A 94 -44.22 18.64 -20.32
N ARG A 95 -44.82 17.52 -20.71
CA ARG A 95 -45.85 17.46 -21.73
C ARG A 95 -47.20 17.76 -21.07
N ILE A 96 -47.41 19.00 -20.63
CA ILE A 96 -48.70 19.70 -20.44
C ILE A 96 -48.32 21.17 -20.19
N GLY A 97 -48.86 22.08 -20.99
CA GLY A 97 -48.48 23.48 -20.95
C GLY A 97 -48.92 24.19 -19.67
N GLU A 98 -47.97 24.58 -18.82
CA GLU A 98 -48.08 25.75 -17.95
C GLU A 98 -46.68 26.30 -17.58
N LYS A 99 -46.53 27.62 -17.58
CA LYS A 99 -45.26 28.35 -17.35
C LYS A 99 -44.83 28.29 -15.88
N VAL A 100 -43.57 27.95 -15.59
CA VAL A 100 -42.90 28.39 -14.36
C VAL A 100 -41.54 29.02 -14.67
N LYS A 101 -41.36 30.21 -14.09
CA LYS A 101 -40.29 31.18 -14.29
C LYS A 101 -38.99 30.75 -13.59
N GLY A 102 -37.87 30.90 -14.30
CA GLY A 102 -36.63 31.49 -13.79
C GLY A 102 -35.72 30.66 -12.89
N CYS A 103 -34.51 30.36 -13.38
CA CYS A 103 -33.31 30.54 -12.57
C CYS A 103 -32.13 30.93 -13.45
N SER A 104 -31.61 32.12 -13.17
CA SER A 104 -30.56 32.83 -13.88
C SER A 104 -29.19 32.20 -13.58
N CYS A 105 -28.52 31.70 -14.62
CA CYS A 105 -27.08 31.54 -14.64
C CYS A 105 -26.41 32.92 -14.68
N GLU A 106 -25.83 33.39 -13.57
CA GLU A 106 -24.81 34.44 -13.61
C GLU A 106 -23.63 34.15 -12.67
N ARG A 107 -22.43 34.30 -13.27
CA ARG A 107 -21.12 34.61 -12.68
C ARG A 107 -20.34 33.49 -11.99
N ALA A 108 -19.69 32.71 -12.84
CA ALA A 108 -18.29 32.36 -12.63
C ALA A 108 -17.41 33.56 -12.99
N SER A 109 -16.72 34.17 -12.03
CA SER A 109 -15.46 34.89 -12.29
C SER A 109 -14.79 35.39 -10.99
N VAL A 110 -13.49 35.12 -10.88
CA VAL A 110 -12.47 35.79 -10.05
C VAL A 110 -12.41 35.42 -8.57
N LEU A 111 -11.38 34.65 -8.19
CA LEU A 111 -10.36 35.03 -7.19
C LEU A 111 -9.31 33.92 -7.02
N LEU A 112 -8.35 33.88 -7.95
CA LEU A 112 -7.00 33.42 -7.62
C LEU A 112 -6.34 34.54 -6.81
N ARG A 113 -6.25 34.40 -5.48
CA ARG A 113 -5.39 35.22 -4.65
C ARG A 113 -4.40 34.33 -3.91
N GLN A 114 -3.15 34.46 -4.31
CA GLN A 114 -1.98 33.89 -3.65
C GLN A 114 -1.87 34.40 -2.22
N SER A 115 -1.55 33.50 -1.29
CA SER A 115 -0.81 33.88 -0.07
C SER A 115 0.11 32.73 0.33
N LYS A 116 1.41 32.98 0.14
CA LYS A 116 2.54 32.33 0.82
C LYS A 116 2.39 32.43 2.35
N LEU A 117 3.24 31.68 3.06
CA LEU A 117 3.52 31.60 4.52
C LEU A 117 2.96 30.30 5.14
N HIS A 118 3.66 29.50 5.93
CA HIS A 118 4.91 29.66 6.65
C HIS A 118 5.61 28.30 6.87
N LYS A 119 6.93 28.36 7.06
CA LYS A 119 7.79 27.28 7.55
C LYS A 119 7.28 26.73 8.88
N GLY A 120 7.24 25.40 9.02
CA GLY A 120 6.92 24.72 10.27
C GLY A 120 7.48 23.31 10.28
N HIS A 121 8.56 23.14 11.06
CA HIS A 121 9.10 21.94 11.69
C HIS A 121 8.44 20.59 11.34
N VAL A 122 9.15 19.76 10.58
CA VAL A 122 8.77 18.35 10.36
C VAL A 122 9.20 17.54 11.58
N ILE A 123 8.23 17.23 12.43
CA ILE A 123 8.39 16.21 13.46
C ILE A 123 8.56 14.86 12.76
N ASN A 124 9.65 14.18 13.10
CA ASN A 124 9.94 12.80 12.75
C ASN A 124 8.73 11.91 13.07
N CYS A 125 8.20 11.21 12.05
CA CYS A 125 7.46 9.98 12.31
C CYS A 125 7.49 9.06 11.09
N GLY A 126 8.27 7.99 11.21
CA GLY A 126 8.03 6.67 10.61
C GLY A 126 7.70 6.63 9.12
N PHE A 127 8.75 6.52 8.30
CA PHE A 127 8.63 6.13 6.90
C PHE A 127 8.24 4.64 6.81
N VAL A 128 6.94 4.32 6.83
CA VAL A 128 6.45 2.98 6.52
C VAL A 128 5.95 2.95 5.07
N PHE A 129 6.77 2.35 4.23
CA PHE A 129 6.49 1.98 2.84
C PHE A 129 5.15 1.22 2.77
N LYS A 130 4.18 1.68 1.95
CA LYS A 130 2.93 0.92 1.72
C LYS A 130 2.53 0.91 0.24
N PRO A 131 2.49 -0.26 -0.42
CA PRO A 131 2.04 -0.43 -1.80
C PRO A 131 0.49 -0.51 -1.87
N PHE A 132 -0.21 0.46 -1.28
CA PHE A 132 -1.60 0.24 -0.83
C PHE A 132 -2.70 0.88 -1.69
N ALA A 133 -2.37 1.44 -2.83
CA ALA A 133 -3.23 2.49 -3.39
C ALA A 133 -4.07 2.11 -4.60
N PHE A 134 -3.78 0.99 -5.27
CA PHE A 134 -4.73 0.39 -6.21
C PHE A 134 -5.98 -0.13 -5.45
N PHE A 135 -5.76 -0.77 -4.30
CA PHE A 135 -6.83 -1.18 -3.38
C PHE A 135 -7.74 -0.04 -2.92
N ARG A 136 -7.28 1.21 -2.95
CA ARG A 136 -8.03 2.36 -2.44
C ARG A 136 -9.13 2.82 -3.39
N ALA A 137 -8.93 2.71 -4.70
CA ALA A 137 -9.96 3.03 -5.71
C ALA A 137 -11.11 2.01 -5.68
N LEU A 138 -10.78 0.71 -5.67
CA LEU A 138 -11.77 -0.37 -5.54
C LEU A 138 -12.54 -0.29 -4.22
N LYS A 139 -11.89 0.14 -3.13
CA LYS A 139 -12.57 0.41 -1.85
C LYS A 139 -13.55 1.57 -1.96
N GLU A 140 -13.20 2.64 -2.67
CA GLU A 140 -14.09 3.80 -2.87
C GLU A 140 -15.32 3.45 -3.71
N GLU A 141 -15.15 2.66 -4.78
CA GLU A 141 -16.27 2.12 -5.56
C GLU A 141 -17.17 1.23 -4.67
N LYS A 142 -16.57 0.33 -3.87
CA LYS A 142 -17.31 -0.48 -2.88
C LYS A 142 -18.05 0.39 -1.85
N TYR A 143 -17.44 1.47 -1.36
CA TYR A 143 -18.08 2.39 -0.43
C TYR A 143 -19.16 3.25 -1.10
N ALA A 144 -19.02 3.57 -2.39
CA ALA A 144 -20.05 4.27 -3.16
C ALA A 144 -21.27 3.35 -3.38
N ALA A 145 -21.05 2.11 -3.81
CA ALA A 145 -22.09 1.11 -3.96
C ALA A 145 -22.84 0.85 -2.64
N ARG A 146 -22.10 0.72 -1.51
CA ARG A 146 -22.71 0.58 -0.18
C ARG A 146 -23.56 1.79 0.20
N ARG A 147 -23.06 3.01 -0.02
CA ARG A 147 -23.82 4.23 0.28
C ARG A 147 -25.08 4.38 -0.58
N ALA A 148 -25.06 3.88 -1.82
CA ALA A 148 -26.21 3.91 -2.70
C ALA A 148 -27.34 2.97 -2.22
N ILE A 149 -26.98 1.80 -1.68
CA ILE A 149 -27.95 0.78 -1.24
C ILE A 149 -28.39 0.99 0.21
N LEU A 150 -27.58 1.67 1.03
CA LEU A 150 -27.82 1.87 2.46
C LEU A 150 -29.22 2.42 2.81
N PRO A 151 -29.80 3.40 2.09
CA PRO A 151 -31.14 3.89 2.40
C PRO A 151 -32.23 2.80 2.28
N LEU A 152 -32.10 1.87 1.34
CA LEU A 152 -33.05 0.77 1.18
C LEU A 152 -32.93 -0.23 2.33
N LEU A 153 -31.68 -0.63 2.66
CA LEU A 153 -31.44 -1.54 3.79
C LEU A 153 -31.88 -0.92 5.12
N GLN A 154 -31.70 0.39 5.30
CA GLN A 154 -32.15 1.09 6.49
C GLN A 154 -33.68 1.08 6.59
N ALA A 155 -34.39 1.34 5.49
CA ALA A 155 -35.85 1.29 5.48
C ALA A 155 -36.39 -0.11 5.79
N GLU A 156 -35.79 -1.16 5.22
CA GLU A 156 -36.14 -2.55 5.54
C GLU A 156 -35.90 -2.87 7.02
N GLU A 157 -34.79 -2.40 7.59
CA GLU A 157 -34.50 -2.58 9.02
C GLU A 157 -35.53 -1.86 9.90
N ASP A 158 -35.84 -0.62 9.57
CA ASP A 158 -36.80 0.21 10.31
C ASP A 158 -38.19 -0.46 10.30
N GLU A 159 -38.63 -1.04 9.17
CA GLU A 159 -39.88 -1.81 9.10
C GLU A 159 -39.87 -3.06 9.99
N ARG A 160 -38.77 -3.84 9.96
CA ARG A 160 -38.63 -5.02 10.83
C ARG A 160 -38.64 -4.63 12.30
N PHE A 161 -37.93 -3.56 12.65
CA PHE A 161 -37.86 -3.05 14.01
C PHE A 161 -39.22 -2.60 14.52
N VAL A 162 -39.99 -1.83 13.74
CA VAL A 162 -41.34 -1.38 14.14
C VAL A 162 -42.28 -2.56 14.35
N LYS A 163 -42.22 -3.60 13.49
CA LYS A 163 -43.02 -4.82 13.66
C LYS A 163 -42.69 -5.54 14.96
N GLU A 164 -41.41 -5.69 15.27
CA GLU A 164 -40.96 -6.35 16.50
C GLU A 164 -41.29 -5.52 17.75
N TRP A 165 -41.16 -4.20 17.64
CA TRP A 165 -41.50 -3.26 18.69
C TRP A 165 -43.00 -3.31 19.02
N ASN A 166 -43.87 -3.39 18.02
CA ASN A 166 -45.31 -3.51 18.23
C ASN A 166 -45.66 -4.81 18.96
N LYS A 167 -45.05 -5.93 18.59
CA LYS A 167 -45.22 -7.20 19.33
C LYS A 167 -44.76 -7.09 20.79
N TYR A 168 -43.63 -6.42 21.01
CA TYR A 168 -43.11 -6.19 22.36
C TYR A 168 -44.08 -5.34 23.19
N LEU A 169 -44.68 -4.29 22.61
CA LEU A 169 -45.68 -3.45 23.27
C LEU A 169 -46.99 -4.21 23.55
N GLU A 170 -47.44 -5.06 22.63
CA GLU A 170 -48.60 -5.94 22.82
C GLU A 170 -48.36 -6.92 23.97
N TYR A 171 -47.18 -7.53 24.00
CA TYR A 171 -46.75 -8.42 25.07
C TYR A 171 -46.64 -7.69 26.42
N GLU A 172 -46.05 -6.49 26.45
CA GLU A 172 -45.98 -5.65 27.64
C GLU A 172 -47.38 -5.32 28.18
N ALA A 173 -48.33 -4.98 27.30
CA ALA A 173 -49.71 -4.68 27.67
C ALA A 173 -50.44 -5.88 28.28
N GLU A 174 -50.24 -7.08 27.72
CA GLU A 174 -50.85 -8.31 28.24
C GLU A 174 -50.30 -8.68 29.62
N VAL A 175 -48.97 -8.62 29.80
CA VAL A 175 -48.30 -9.01 31.05
C VAL A 175 -48.52 -7.99 32.17
N MET A 176 -48.60 -6.69 31.84
CA MET A 176 -48.65 -5.61 32.84
C MET A 176 -50.09 -5.16 33.20
N LYS A 177 -51.12 -5.85 32.72
CA LYS A 177 -52.53 -5.50 32.95
C LYS A 177 -52.92 -5.37 34.44
N ASP A 178 -52.26 -6.15 35.31
CA ASP A 178 -52.62 -6.27 36.73
C ASP A 178 -51.83 -5.33 37.64
N VAL A 179 -50.84 -4.57 37.10
CA VAL A 179 -49.96 -3.70 37.89
C VAL A 179 -50.49 -2.26 37.90
N PRO A 180 -50.86 -1.70 39.08
CA PRO A 180 -51.42 -0.36 39.15
C PRO A 180 -50.35 0.71 38.86
N GLY A 181 -50.70 1.70 38.04
CA GLY A 181 -49.84 2.85 37.72
C GLY A 181 -48.84 2.63 36.58
N TRP A 182 -48.79 1.43 36.00
CA TRP A 182 -47.96 1.15 34.82
C TRP A 182 -48.57 1.77 33.55
N LYS A 183 -47.73 2.41 32.74
CA LYS A 183 -48.13 2.99 31.44
C LYS A 183 -47.36 2.28 30.33
N VAL A 184 -48.06 1.51 29.52
CA VAL A 184 -47.48 0.76 28.40
C VAL A 184 -46.81 1.72 27.42
N GLY A 185 -45.58 1.38 26.99
CA GLY A 185 -44.83 2.15 26.00
C GLY A 185 -44.30 3.50 26.49
N GLN A 186 -44.28 3.73 27.81
CA GLN A 186 -43.67 4.94 28.37
C GLN A 186 -42.15 4.92 28.16
N SER A 187 -41.59 6.00 27.59
CA SER A 187 -40.14 6.11 27.40
C SER A 187 -39.42 6.21 28.74
N VAL A 188 -38.38 5.39 28.92
CA VAL A 188 -37.49 5.45 30.09
C VAL A 188 -36.68 6.76 30.12
N TYR A 189 -36.44 7.35 28.95
CA TYR A 189 -35.69 8.59 28.80
C TYR A 189 -36.60 9.83 28.86
N ASN A 190 -36.11 10.89 29.46
CA ASN A 190 -36.86 12.15 29.68
C ASN A 190 -36.72 13.16 28.51
N SER A 191 -35.86 12.90 27.53
CA SER A 191 -35.44 13.88 26.52
C SER A 191 -36.37 14.00 25.30
N GLY A 192 -37.46 13.21 25.24
CA GLY A 192 -38.38 13.15 24.10
C GLY A 192 -37.75 12.65 22.79
N ARG A 193 -36.44 12.38 22.78
CA ARG A 193 -35.69 11.82 21.65
C ARG A 193 -35.77 10.30 21.72
N TRP A 194 -36.07 9.68 20.59
CA TRP A 194 -36.01 8.23 20.46
C TRP A 194 -34.56 7.73 20.57
N MET A 195 -34.38 6.65 21.32
CA MET A 195 -33.11 5.93 21.47
C MET A 195 -33.38 4.45 21.20
N PRO A 196 -32.47 3.74 20.50
CA PRO A 196 -32.61 2.31 20.30
C PRO A 196 -32.58 1.56 21.66
N PRO A 197 -33.32 0.45 21.80
CA PRO A 197 -33.29 -0.35 23.02
C PRO A 197 -31.90 -0.95 23.25
N ALA A 198 -31.46 -1.01 24.51
CA ALA A 198 -30.15 -1.55 24.87
C ALA A 198 -30.21 -3.07 25.07
N THR A 199 -29.29 -3.80 24.44
CA THR A 199 -29.13 -5.25 24.63
C THR A 199 -28.45 -5.61 25.97
N GLY A 200 -27.77 -4.65 26.61
CA GLY A 200 -27.03 -4.85 27.87
C GLY A 200 -25.60 -5.38 27.69
N GLU A 201 -25.27 -5.91 26.52
CA GLU A 201 -23.92 -6.35 26.17
C GLU A 201 -23.14 -5.28 25.39
N LEU A 202 -21.82 -5.21 25.61
CA LEU A 202 -20.94 -4.34 24.84
C LEU A 202 -20.54 -5.04 23.52
N ARG A 203 -20.98 -4.48 22.39
CA ARG A 203 -20.74 -4.99 21.02
C ARG A 203 -21.25 -6.41 20.77
N PRO A 204 -22.57 -6.65 20.84
CA PRO A 204 -23.17 -7.97 20.56
C PRO A 204 -22.96 -8.45 19.11
N GLU A 205 -22.59 -7.57 18.18
CA GLU A 205 -22.39 -7.87 16.75
C GLU A 205 -21.06 -8.55 16.39
N VAL A 206 -20.14 -8.73 17.34
CA VAL A 206 -18.74 -9.18 17.09
C VAL A 206 -18.48 -10.64 17.50
N TRP A 207 -19.41 -11.29 18.19
CA TRP A 207 -19.29 -12.68 18.67
C TRP A 207 -19.68 -13.70 17.60
#